data_AF-A0AA41U7V3-F1
#
_entry.id   AF-A0AA41U7V3-F1
#
_cell.length_a   1.000
_cell.length_b   1.000
_cell.length_c   1.000
_cell.angle_alpha   90.00
_cell.angle_beta   90.00
_cell.angle_gamma   90.00
#
_symmetry.space_group_name_H-M   'P 1'
#
loop_
_entity.id
_entity.type
_entity.pdbx_description
1 polymer ?
#
loop_
_entity_poly.entity_id
_entity_poly.type
_entity_poly.pdbx_seq_one_letter_code
_entity_poly.pdbx_strand_id
1 'polypeptide(L)'
;MPPSPCVYDEECVLVRNLVRLLGVAAVLSVVGFGPGAVPAAAADPVTDLRVFVEAGFHGTSDAEYRAWAEVLATTTDGPALRQAATEALAGTDEQLRAFVDGGYRAAWYADERLRVARVLDAATGPAVKAGAQAALDSSDPQALSEFLSTGLAQAQYADDRLAAATMLTGGANNSGPALDAAAQAALAGTAADLREFLLNGQFTARALDAKAAAPAAPAAAADAPAASGQPEGAAAPPAAVAEDPAPVLAATGSSAAAPLAVLAATAVLTGIGLVVLARRRRKA
;
A
#
# COMPACT_ATOMS: atom_id res chain seq x y z
N MET A 1 -53.92 23.21 17.89
CA MET A 1 -52.87 23.77 18.76
C MET A 1 -51.59 23.00 18.50
N PRO A 2 -50.80 23.40 17.49
CA PRO A 2 -49.46 22.84 17.29
C PRO A 2 -48.49 23.53 18.26
N PRO A 3 -47.55 22.82 18.89
CA PRO A 3 -46.48 23.49 19.61
C PRO A 3 -45.49 24.09 18.58
N SER A 4 -45.37 25.42 18.62
CA SER A 4 -44.29 26.17 17.98
C SER A 4 -42.92 25.81 18.59
N PRO A 5 -41.84 25.94 17.80
CA PRO A 5 -40.49 25.56 18.17
C PRO A 5 -39.80 26.71 18.92
N CYS A 6 -39.10 26.41 20.01
CA CYS A 6 -38.15 27.35 20.59
C CYS A 6 -36.96 26.60 21.19
N VAL A 7 -35.79 27.14 20.86
CA VAL A 7 -34.55 27.13 21.66
C VAL A 7 -33.68 25.88 21.50
N TYR A 8 -32.68 25.98 20.63
CA TYR A 8 -31.25 25.72 20.92
C TYR A 8 -30.44 26.29 19.73
N ASP A 9 -30.45 27.63 19.60
CA ASP A 9 -29.80 28.41 18.52
C ASP A 9 -28.51 29.11 19.01
N GLU A 10 -27.84 28.57 20.03
CA GLU A 10 -26.50 29.03 20.42
C GLU A 10 -25.41 27.98 20.22
N GLU A 11 -25.73 26.68 20.39
CA GLU A 11 -24.74 25.62 20.18
C GLU A 11 -24.43 25.35 18.70
N CYS A 12 -25.38 25.60 17.80
CA CYS A 12 -25.16 25.46 16.35
C CYS A 12 -24.29 26.59 15.77
N VAL A 13 -24.31 27.78 16.39
CA VAL A 13 -23.46 28.91 15.99
C VAL A 13 -22.03 28.73 16.51
N LEU A 14 -21.86 28.13 17.69
CA LEU A 14 -20.56 27.83 18.28
C LEU A 14 -19.81 26.75 17.51
N VAL A 15 -20.46 25.66 17.07
CA VAL A 15 -19.81 24.63 16.23
C VAL A 15 -19.49 25.19 14.83
N ARG A 16 -20.35 26.04 14.26
CA ARG A 16 -20.11 26.69 12.96
C ARG A 16 -19.00 27.76 13.01
N ASN A 17 -18.80 28.44 14.14
CA ASN A 17 -17.68 29.36 14.36
C ASN A 17 -16.38 28.66 14.78
N LEU A 18 -16.45 27.48 15.42
CA LEU A 18 -15.26 26.70 15.79
C LEU A 18 -14.65 26.01 14.56
N VAL A 19 -15.47 25.66 13.56
CA VAL A 19 -14.99 25.23 12.22
C VAL A 19 -14.41 26.40 11.41
N ARG A 20 -14.85 27.65 11.64
CA ARG A 20 -14.27 28.87 11.05
C ARG A 20 -12.96 29.34 11.69
N LEU A 21 -12.60 28.82 12.87
CA LEU A 21 -11.36 29.17 13.59
C LEU A 21 -10.22 28.15 13.41
N LEU A 22 -10.50 27.00 12.78
CA LEU A 22 -9.47 26.05 12.34
C LEU A 22 -9.11 26.20 10.85
N GLY A 23 -9.74 27.15 10.15
CA GLY A 23 -9.36 27.58 8.82
C GLY A 23 -8.49 28.83 8.88
N VAL A 24 -7.23 28.70 8.43
CA VAL A 24 -6.27 29.78 8.13
C VAL A 24 -5.54 30.41 9.34
N ALA A 25 -4.47 29.74 9.78
CA ALA A 25 -3.30 30.41 10.35
C ALA A 25 -2.02 29.59 10.07
N ALA A 26 -1.51 29.68 8.85
CA ALA A 26 -0.11 29.40 8.54
C ALA A 26 0.35 30.39 7.45
N VAL A 27 0.40 31.68 7.82
CA VAL A 27 1.12 32.71 7.06
C VAL A 27 2.51 32.84 7.65
N LEU A 28 3.49 32.87 6.74
CA LEU A 28 4.93 33.01 6.96
C LEU A 28 5.29 34.04 8.05
N SER A 29 6.15 33.60 8.97
CA SER A 29 7.13 34.48 9.61
C SER A 29 8.53 34.00 9.24
N VAL A 30 9.11 34.61 8.19
CA VAL A 30 10.54 34.57 7.90
C VAL A 30 11.09 35.97 8.12
N VAL A 31 11.84 36.17 9.21
CA VAL A 31 13.18 36.80 9.24
C VAL A 31 13.86 36.35 10.54
N GLY A 32 14.99 35.64 10.41
CA GLY A 32 15.84 35.21 11.53
C GLY A 32 17.04 34.41 11.03
N PHE A 33 18.07 35.13 10.62
CA PHE A 33 19.32 34.70 9.97
C PHE A 33 20.13 33.66 10.79
N GLY A 34 20.47 32.52 10.19
CA GLY A 34 21.45 31.55 10.71
C GLY A 34 21.93 30.61 9.59
N PRO A 35 23.24 30.34 9.45
CA PRO A 35 23.77 29.54 8.34
C PRO A 35 23.63 28.05 8.69
N GLY A 36 22.51 27.47 8.33
CA GLY A 36 22.30 26.04 8.33
C GLY A 36 21.50 25.71 7.08
N ALA A 37 22.17 25.13 6.08
CA ALA A 37 21.51 24.58 4.91
C ALA A 37 20.58 23.45 5.37
N VAL A 38 19.30 23.77 5.55
CA VAL A 38 18.23 22.79 5.54
C VAL A 38 17.84 22.56 4.09
N PRO A 39 17.86 21.30 3.60
CA PRO A 39 17.41 21.02 2.25
C PRO A 39 15.95 21.47 2.11
N ALA A 40 15.62 22.00 0.93
CA ALA A 40 14.27 22.29 0.50
C ALA A 40 13.45 20.98 0.50
N ALA A 41 12.90 20.61 1.66
CA ALA A 41 11.68 19.85 1.70
C ALA A 41 10.59 20.85 1.33
N ALA A 42 10.33 20.96 0.02
CA ALA A 42 9.05 21.48 -0.45
C ALA A 42 7.98 20.74 0.35
N ALA A 43 7.18 21.47 1.13
CA ALA A 43 5.94 20.93 1.64
C ALA A 43 5.18 20.42 0.40
N ASP A 44 5.00 19.11 0.30
CA ASP A 44 4.30 18.49 -0.83
C ASP A 44 2.97 19.21 -1.02
N PRO A 45 2.77 19.95 -2.13
CA PRO A 45 1.46 20.48 -2.44
C PRO A 45 0.60 19.28 -2.84
N VAL A 46 -0.04 18.72 -1.81
CA VAL A 46 -1.00 17.63 -1.82
C VAL A 46 -0.43 16.25 -2.20
N THR A 47 -0.07 15.44 -1.19
CA THR A 47 0.26 14.01 -1.38
C THR A 47 -0.91 13.20 -1.96
N ASP A 48 -2.14 13.71 -1.86
CA ASP A 48 -3.33 13.14 -2.49
C ASP A 48 -4.23 14.21 -3.11
N LEU A 49 -4.01 14.53 -4.40
CA LEU A 49 -4.81 15.50 -5.15
C LEU A 49 -6.33 15.26 -4.99
N ARG A 50 -6.75 14.00 -4.89
CA ARG A 50 -8.17 13.66 -4.77
C ARG A 50 -8.77 14.18 -3.47
N VAL A 51 -8.08 13.97 -2.34
CA VAL A 51 -8.52 14.48 -1.05
C VAL A 51 -8.68 16.00 -1.09
N PHE A 52 -7.76 16.71 -1.76
CA PHE A 52 -7.85 18.15 -1.92
C PHE A 52 -9.03 18.60 -2.78
N VAL A 53 -9.25 17.95 -3.93
CA VAL A 53 -10.37 18.26 -4.82
C VAL A 53 -11.72 17.92 -4.19
N GLU A 54 -11.80 16.80 -3.46
CA GLU A 54 -13.00 16.36 -2.72
C GLU A 54 -13.31 17.28 -1.52
N ALA A 55 -12.29 17.77 -0.82
CA ALA A 55 -12.47 18.77 0.23
C ALA A 55 -13.11 20.06 -0.32
N GLY A 56 -12.82 20.38 -1.58
CA GLY A 56 -13.40 21.51 -2.29
C GLY A 56 -12.83 22.87 -1.89
N PHE A 57 -13.20 23.89 -2.64
CA PHE A 57 -12.83 25.28 -2.35
C PHE A 57 -13.87 25.94 -1.44
N HIS A 58 -13.40 26.61 -0.39
CA HIS A 58 -14.24 27.35 0.58
C HIS A 58 -13.77 28.80 0.80
N GLY A 59 -12.81 29.27 0.00
CA GLY A 59 -12.29 30.64 0.09
C GLY A 59 -13.29 31.66 -0.45
N THR A 60 -13.01 32.93 -0.17
CA THR A 60 -13.85 34.06 -0.62
C THR A 60 -13.06 35.21 -1.23
N SER A 61 -11.74 35.21 -1.05
CA SER A 61 -10.85 36.25 -1.56
C SER A 61 -10.10 35.82 -2.82
N ASP A 62 -9.73 36.78 -3.65
CA ASP A 62 -9.00 36.52 -4.91
C ASP A 62 -7.65 35.86 -4.69
N ALA A 63 -7.02 36.15 -3.55
CA ALA A 63 -5.78 35.49 -3.13
C ALA A 63 -6.01 33.99 -2.86
N GLU A 64 -7.12 33.62 -2.22
CA GLU A 64 -7.47 32.21 -1.97
C GLU A 64 -7.84 31.48 -3.26
N TYR A 65 -8.60 32.13 -4.15
CA TYR A 65 -8.92 31.60 -5.48
C TYR A 65 -7.64 31.27 -6.27
N ARG A 66 -6.69 32.21 -6.30
CA ARG A 66 -5.40 32.04 -6.96
C ARG A 66 -4.57 30.93 -6.30
N ALA A 67 -4.47 30.92 -4.97
CA ALA A 67 -3.74 29.89 -4.24
C ALA A 67 -4.29 28.47 -4.51
N TRP A 68 -5.62 28.31 -4.56
CA TRP A 68 -6.23 27.02 -4.86
C TRP A 68 -5.91 26.55 -6.29
N ALA A 69 -5.99 27.44 -7.28
CA ALA A 69 -5.63 27.11 -8.65
C ALA A 69 -4.11 26.85 -8.82
N GLU A 70 -3.24 27.53 -8.07
CA GLU A 70 -1.78 27.26 -8.07
C GLU A 70 -1.46 25.84 -7.56
N VAL A 71 -2.18 25.36 -6.54
CA VAL A 71 -2.07 23.97 -6.09
C VAL A 71 -2.45 23.01 -7.22
N LEU A 72 -3.55 23.28 -7.93
CA LEU A 72 -3.94 22.45 -9.08
C LEU A 72 -2.95 22.54 -10.24
N ALA A 73 -2.34 23.69 -10.48
CA ALA A 73 -1.35 23.88 -11.55
C ALA A 73 0.01 23.21 -11.25
N THR A 74 0.26 22.81 -9.99
CA THR A 74 1.49 22.13 -9.58
C THR A 74 1.32 20.62 -9.40
N THR A 75 0.10 20.08 -9.54
CA THR A 75 -0.13 18.64 -9.40
C THR A 75 0.62 17.82 -10.44
N THR A 76 1.29 16.75 -10.00
CA THR A 76 1.95 15.81 -10.91
C THR A 76 0.96 14.76 -11.45
N ASP A 77 -0.06 14.42 -10.67
CA ASP A 77 -1.10 13.45 -11.03
C ASP A 77 -2.35 14.21 -11.47
N GLY A 78 -2.63 14.26 -12.78
CA GLY A 78 -3.76 14.99 -13.37
C GLY A 78 -3.34 16.03 -14.41
N PRO A 79 -2.86 15.61 -15.60
CA PRO A 79 -2.37 16.52 -16.62
C PRO A 79 -3.45 17.47 -17.16
N ALA A 80 -4.70 17.00 -17.31
CA ALA A 80 -5.78 17.86 -17.80
C ALA A 80 -6.11 18.94 -16.78
N LEU A 81 -6.19 18.58 -15.50
CA LEU A 81 -6.45 19.53 -14.42
C LEU A 81 -5.33 20.57 -14.30
N ARG A 82 -4.08 20.13 -14.37
CA ARG A 82 -2.91 21.02 -14.35
C ARG A 82 -2.95 22.05 -15.46
N GLN A 83 -3.25 21.60 -16.68
CA GLN A 83 -3.36 22.47 -17.84
C GLN A 83 -4.49 23.49 -17.65
N ALA A 84 -5.69 23.04 -17.28
CA ALA A 84 -6.84 23.92 -17.08
C ALA A 84 -6.60 24.96 -15.97
N ALA A 85 -5.92 24.56 -14.89
CA ALA A 85 -5.52 25.48 -13.82
C ALA A 85 -4.49 26.53 -14.29
N THR A 86 -3.50 26.11 -15.09
CA THR A 86 -2.49 27.01 -15.66
C THR A 86 -3.12 28.03 -16.58
N GLU A 87 -4.07 27.61 -17.42
CA GLU A 87 -4.83 28.50 -18.31
C GLU A 87 -5.68 29.50 -17.51
N ALA A 88 -6.35 29.05 -16.45
CA ALA A 88 -7.13 29.92 -15.57
C ALA A 88 -6.26 30.97 -14.83
N LEU A 89 -5.07 30.58 -14.37
CA LEU A 89 -4.11 31.48 -13.73
C LEU A 89 -3.52 32.53 -14.67
N ALA A 90 -3.42 32.23 -15.96
CA ALA A 90 -2.96 33.17 -16.99
C ALA A 90 -4.07 34.10 -17.49
N GLY A 91 -5.33 33.85 -17.11
CA GLY A 91 -6.51 34.59 -17.52
C GLY A 91 -6.84 35.80 -16.63
N THR A 92 -8.06 36.30 -16.76
CA THR A 92 -8.62 37.33 -15.88
C THR A 92 -9.08 36.75 -14.54
N ASP A 93 -9.26 37.59 -13.52
CA ASP A 93 -9.76 37.15 -12.22
C ASP A 93 -11.16 36.52 -12.33
N GLU A 94 -12.01 36.95 -13.28
CA GLU A 94 -13.29 36.30 -13.56
C GLU A 94 -13.11 34.89 -14.13
N GLN A 95 -12.13 34.67 -15.01
CA GLN A 95 -11.84 33.35 -15.56
C GLN A 95 -11.30 32.41 -14.48
N LEU A 96 -10.45 32.93 -13.59
CA LEU A 96 -9.95 32.20 -12.44
C LEU A 96 -11.09 31.79 -11.49
N ARG A 97 -11.98 32.71 -11.13
CA ARG A 97 -13.14 32.39 -10.28
C ARG A 97 -14.06 31.36 -10.95
N ALA A 98 -14.39 31.52 -12.22
CA ALA A 98 -15.21 30.57 -12.96
C ALA A 98 -14.59 29.16 -13.02
N PHE A 99 -13.26 29.07 -13.13
CA PHE A 99 -12.54 27.80 -13.05
C PHE A 99 -12.71 27.14 -11.69
N VAL A 100 -12.44 27.87 -10.60
CA VAL A 100 -12.52 27.35 -9.23
C VAL A 100 -13.96 27.02 -8.81
N ASP A 101 -14.94 27.81 -9.24
CA ASP A 101 -16.37 27.65 -8.90
C ASP A 101 -17.03 26.44 -9.61
N GLY A 102 -16.28 25.70 -10.43
CA GLY A 102 -16.73 24.43 -10.99
C GLY A 102 -16.19 24.12 -12.38
N GLY A 103 -15.59 25.08 -13.08
CA GLY A 103 -14.97 24.87 -14.40
C GLY A 103 -13.89 23.78 -14.40
N TYR A 104 -13.20 23.57 -13.28
CA TYR A 104 -12.18 22.53 -13.13
C TYR A 104 -12.73 21.10 -13.26
N ARG A 105 -14.03 20.88 -13.01
CA ARG A 105 -14.62 19.52 -12.90
C ARG A 105 -14.49 18.71 -14.18
N ALA A 106 -14.61 19.34 -15.35
CA ALA A 106 -14.46 18.63 -16.62
C ALA A 106 -13.05 18.04 -16.78
N ALA A 107 -12.02 18.82 -16.42
CA ALA A 107 -10.63 18.37 -16.45
C ALA A 107 -10.36 17.30 -15.38
N TRP A 108 -10.91 17.48 -14.18
CA TRP A 108 -10.86 16.48 -13.10
C TRP A 108 -11.39 15.11 -13.56
N TYR A 109 -12.59 15.06 -14.14
CA TYR A 109 -13.19 13.79 -14.56
C TYR A 109 -12.49 13.17 -15.78
N ALA A 110 -11.87 13.98 -16.64
CA ALA A 110 -11.02 13.45 -17.71
C ALA A 110 -9.82 12.68 -17.13
N ASP A 111 -9.16 13.27 -16.13
CA ASP A 111 -8.05 12.62 -15.42
C ASP A 111 -8.50 11.38 -14.63
N GLU A 112 -9.66 11.43 -13.97
CA GLU A 112 -10.22 10.26 -13.27
C GLU A 112 -10.57 9.12 -14.21
N ARG A 113 -11.13 9.41 -15.39
CA ARG A 113 -11.41 8.39 -16.40
C ARG A 113 -10.14 7.66 -16.82
N LEU A 114 -9.03 8.40 -16.99
CA LEU A 114 -7.72 7.80 -17.26
C LEU A 114 -7.19 6.97 -16.08
N ARG A 115 -7.41 7.40 -14.84
CA ARG A 115 -7.07 6.62 -13.64
C ARG A 115 -7.86 5.31 -13.60
N VAL A 116 -9.18 5.34 -13.82
CA VAL A 116 -10.00 4.11 -13.86
C VAL A 116 -9.59 3.21 -15.01
N ALA A 117 -9.30 3.74 -16.19
CA ALA A 117 -8.83 2.95 -17.32
C ALA A 117 -7.51 2.22 -17.02
N ARG A 118 -6.56 2.87 -16.32
CA ARG A 118 -5.33 2.22 -15.85
C ARG A 118 -5.60 1.13 -14.82
N VAL A 119 -6.55 1.35 -13.91
CA VAL A 119 -6.98 0.32 -12.95
C VAL A 119 -7.55 -0.90 -13.69
N LEU A 120 -8.40 -0.67 -14.70
CA LEU A 120 -8.98 -1.74 -15.51
C LEU A 120 -7.92 -2.54 -16.28
N ASP A 121 -6.95 -1.86 -16.90
CA ASP A 121 -5.85 -2.48 -17.64
C ASP A 121 -4.97 -3.36 -16.74
N ALA A 122 -4.69 -2.89 -15.51
CA ALA A 122 -3.90 -3.63 -14.52
C ALA A 122 -4.70 -4.69 -13.74
N ALA A 123 -6.02 -4.74 -13.88
CA ALA A 123 -6.87 -5.59 -13.05
C ALA A 123 -6.67 -7.08 -13.38
N THR A 124 -6.44 -7.89 -12.36
CA THR A 124 -6.33 -9.35 -12.49
C THR A 124 -7.60 -10.07 -12.04
N GLY A 125 -8.32 -9.52 -11.06
CA GLY A 125 -9.54 -10.11 -10.49
C GLY A 125 -10.84 -9.65 -11.17
N PRO A 126 -11.90 -10.49 -11.13
CA PRO A 126 -13.17 -10.22 -11.80
C PRO A 126 -13.94 -9.04 -11.21
N ALA A 127 -13.93 -8.82 -9.89
CA ALA A 127 -14.67 -7.73 -9.26
C ALA A 127 -14.06 -6.37 -9.59
N VAL A 128 -12.72 -6.23 -9.57
CA VAL A 128 -12.06 -4.98 -9.97
C VAL A 128 -12.34 -4.66 -11.43
N LYS A 129 -12.27 -5.66 -12.32
CA LYS A 129 -12.63 -5.48 -13.75
C LYS A 129 -14.07 -5.00 -13.91
N ALA A 130 -15.02 -5.67 -13.26
CA ALA A 130 -16.44 -5.32 -13.35
C ALA A 130 -16.71 -3.91 -12.80
N GLY A 131 -16.16 -3.56 -11.64
CA GLY A 131 -16.34 -2.25 -11.03
C GLY A 131 -15.74 -1.11 -11.85
N ALA A 132 -14.51 -1.29 -12.36
CA ALA A 132 -13.86 -0.29 -13.20
C ALA A 132 -14.60 -0.09 -14.53
N GLN A 133 -15.05 -1.19 -15.16
CA GLN A 133 -15.85 -1.11 -16.39
C GLN A 133 -17.18 -0.38 -16.14
N ALA A 134 -17.89 -0.71 -15.07
CA ALA A 134 -19.14 -0.04 -14.72
C ALA A 134 -18.96 1.47 -14.50
N ALA A 135 -17.87 1.89 -13.84
CA ALA A 135 -17.55 3.30 -13.65
C ALA A 135 -17.25 4.02 -14.98
N LEU A 136 -16.57 3.35 -15.92
CA LEU A 136 -16.26 3.91 -17.24
C LEU A 136 -17.49 4.01 -18.16
N ASP A 137 -18.43 3.08 -18.03
CA ASP A 137 -19.67 3.01 -18.82
C ASP A 137 -20.79 3.92 -18.29
N SER A 138 -20.64 4.42 -17.05
CA SER A 138 -21.59 5.34 -16.44
C SER A 138 -21.71 6.64 -17.22
N SER A 139 -22.94 7.14 -17.38
CA SER A 139 -23.20 8.50 -17.87
C SER A 139 -23.01 9.56 -16.79
N ASP A 140 -22.95 9.17 -15.53
CA ASP A 140 -22.61 10.05 -14.41
C ASP A 140 -21.09 10.05 -14.17
N PRO A 141 -20.40 11.19 -14.37
CA PRO A 141 -18.96 11.28 -14.13
C PRO A 141 -18.58 11.08 -12.66
N GLN A 142 -19.48 11.29 -11.69
CA GLN A 142 -19.19 11.03 -10.27
C GLN A 142 -18.89 9.55 -9.99
N ALA A 143 -19.43 8.63 -10.80
CA ALA A 143 -19.16 7.20 -10.67
C ALA A 143 -17.66 6.86 -10.76
N LEU A 144 -16.88 7.68 -11.49
CA LEU A 144 -15.42 7.54 -11.55
C LEU A 144 -14.79 7.83 -10.18
N SER A 145 -15.17 8.94 -9.54
CA SER A 145 -14.68 9.33 -8.22
C SER A 145 -15.11 8.32 -7.15
N GLU A 146 -16.36 7.88 -7.18
CA GLU A 146 -16.90 6.91 -6.22
C GLU A 146 -16.17 5.56 -6.30
N PHE A 147 -15.93 5.07 -7.51
CA PHE A 147 -15.17 3.84 -7.70
C PHE A 147 -13.74 4.00 -7.18
N LEU A 148 -13.05 5.08 -7.54
CA LEU A 148 -11.65 5.26 -7.12
C LEU A 148 -11.50 5.54 -5.62
N SER A 149 -12.47 6.19 -4.98
CA SER A 149 -12.44 6.51 -3.54
C SER A 149 -12.78 5.32 -2.66
N THR A 150 -13.77 4.51 -3.04
CA THR A 150 -14.28 3.42 -2.19
C THR A 150 -14.49 2.11 -2.94
N GLY A 151 -15.03 2.15 -4.16
CA GLY A 151 -15.39 0.96 -4.92
C GLY A 151 -14.21 0.04 -5.25
N LEU A 152 -13.03 0.60 -5.52
CA LEU A 152 -11.82 -0.14 -5.86
C LEU A 152 -11.36 -1.01 -4.69
N ALA A 153 -11.31 -0.45 -3.48
CA ALA A 153 -10.92 -1.21 -2.29
C ALA A 153 -11.91 -2.34 -1.98
N GLN A 154 -13.21 -2.09 -2.15
CA GLN A 154 -14.24 -3.11 -1.98
C GLN A 154 -14.13 -4.23 -3.03
N ALA A 155 -13.89 -3.87 -4.28
CA ALA A 155 -13.70 -4.81 -5.37
C ALA A 155 -12.43 -5.66 -5.18
N GLN A 156 -11.31 -5.03 -4.78
CA GLN A 156 -10.08 -5.74 -4.43
C GLN A 156 -10.31 -6.73 -3.29
N TYR A 157 -11.03 -6.31 -2.24
CA TYR A 157 -11.35 -7.22 -1.13
C TYR A 157 -12.21 -8.41 -1.57
N ALA A 158 -13.18 -8.20 -2.46
CA ALA A 158 -13.98 -9.28 -3.01
C ALA A 158 -13.11 -10.27 -3.82
N ASP A 159 -12.20 -9.76 -4.64
CA ASP A 159 -11.26 -10.57 -5.43
C ASP A 159 -10.26 -11.33 -4.53
N ASP A 160 -9.73 -10.68 -3.49
CA ASP A 160 -8.83 -11.30 -2.51
C ASP A 160 -9.54 -12.47 -1.78
N ARG A 161 -10.81 -12.27 -1.39
CA ARG A 161 -11.60 -13.34 -0.75
C ARG A 161 -11.85 -14.50 -1.69
N LEU A 162 -12.17 -14.21 -2.95
CA LEU A 162 -12.36 -15.23 -3.97
C LEU A 162 -11.06 -16.02 -4.17
N ALA A 163 -9.91 -15.34 -4.28
CA ALA A 163 -8.61 -15.99 -4.44
C ALA A 163 -8.31 -16.94 -3.26
N ALA A 164 -8.46 -16.49 -2.01
CA ALA A 164 -8.23 -17.36 -0.85
C ALA A 164 -9.24 -18.52 -0.77
N ALA A 165 -10.51 -18.28 -1.09
CA ALA A 165 -11.53 -19.34 -1.12
C ALA A 165 -11.22 -20.40 -2.20
N THR A 166 -10.74 -19.98 -3.38
CA THR A 166 -10.37 -20.94 -4.43
C THR A 166 -9.23 -21.86 -4.01
N MET A 167 -8.29 -21.39 -3.18
CA MET A 167 -7.22 -22.23 -2.63
C MET A 167 -7.77 -23.35 -1.73
N LEU A 168 -8.83 -23.10 -0.97
CA LEU A 168 -9.48 -24.14 -0.16
C LEU A 168 -10.20 -25.22 -1.00
N THR A 169 -10.60 -24.87 -2.22
CA THR A 169 -11.47 -25.72 -3.05
C THR A 169 -10.77 -26.39 -4.24
N GLY A 170 -9.54 -25.99 -4.58
CA GLY A 170 -9.03 -26.11 -5.95
C GLY A 170 -7.75 -26.92 -6.15
N GLY A 171 -7.87 -28.24 -6.32
CA GLY A 171 -6.97 -29.06 -7.14
C GLY A 171 -5.65 -29.58 -6.51
N ALA A 172 -5.10 -30.64 -7.11
CA ALA A 172 -4.02 -31.49 -6.57
C ALA A 172 -2.70 -30.80 -6.15
N ASN A 173 -2.51 -29.52 -6.53
CA ASN A 173 -1.30 -28.72 -6.24
C ASN A 173 -1.60 -27.44 -5.43
N ASN A 174 -2.81 -27.30 -4.90
CA ASN A 174 -3.27 -26.13 -4.17
C ASN A 174 -3.95 -26.52 -2.85
N SER A 175 -3.62 -27.71 -2.33
CA SER A 175 -4.26 -28.27 -1.14
C SER A 175 -3.19 -28.88 -0.24
N GLY A 176 -3.28 -28.55 1.05
CA GLY A 176 -2.38 -29.03 2.08
C GLY A 176 -2.82 -28.49 3.45
N PRO A 177 -2.64 -29.24 4.55
CA PRO A 177 -3.17 -28.85 5.86
C PRO A 177 -2.69 -27.46 6.32
N ALA A 178 -1.45 -27.07 6.01
CA ALA A 178 -0.94 -25.75 6.36
C ALA A 178 -1.56 -24.66 5.50
N LEU A 179 -1.69 -24.87 4.18
CA LEU A 179 -2.34 -23.91 3.29
C LEU A 179 -3.82 -23.72 3.65
N ASP A 180 -4.54 -24.79 3.94
CA ASP A 180 -5.96 -24.72 4.30
C ASP A 180 -6.17 -23.96 5.60
N ALA A 181 -5.37 -24.26 6.63
CA ALA A 181 -5.44 -23.55 7.92
C ALA A 181 -5.09 -22.06 7.76
N ALA A 182 -4.07 -21.74 6.97
CA ALA A 182 -3.66 -20.35 6.72
C ALA A 182 -4.72 -19.57 5.93
N ALA A 183 -5.31 -20.17 4.89
CA ALA A 183 -6.38 -19.56 4.11
C ALA A 183 -7.65 -19.34 4.95
N GLN A 184 -8.03 -20.31 5.79
CA GLN A 184 -9.16 -20.15 6.71
C GLN A 184 -8.93 -19.03 7.73
N ALA A 185 -7.73 -18.96 8.31
CA ALA A 185 -7.37 -17.89 9.23
C ALA A 185 -7.42 -16.51 8.55
N ALA A 186 -6.88 -16.41 7.33
CA ALA A 186 -6.91 -15.18 6.53
C ALA A 186 -8.33 -14.74 6.18
N LEU A 187 -9.21 -15.67 5.80
CA LEU A 187 -10.63 -15.40 5.50
C LEU A 187 -11.44 -14.98 6.73
N ALA A 188 -11.04 -15.40 7.93
CA ALA A 188 -11.64 -14.99 9.19
C ALA A 188 -11.08 -13.66 9.73
N GLY A 189 -9.98 -13.18 9.16
CA GLY A 189 -9.27 -11.97 9.56
C GLY A 189 -9.76 -10.69 8.86
N THR A 190 -8.92 -9.66 8.93
CA THR A 190 -9.13 -8.37 8.26
C THR A 190 -8.76 -8.42 6.78
N ALA A 191 -9.14 -7.40 6.01
CA ALA A 191 -8.69 -7.25 4.62
C ALA A 191 -7.16 -7.21 4.49
N ALA A 192 -6.47 -6.64 5.50
CA ALA A 192 -5.01 -6.61 5.54
C ALA A 192 -4.43 -8.02 5.76
N ASP A 193 -4.99 -8.81 6.69
CA ASP A 193 -4.56 -10.19 6.94
C ASP A 193 -4.76 -11.06 5.69
N LEU A 194 -5.87 -10.86 5.00
CA LEU A 194 -6.17 -11.55 3.74
C LEU A 194 -5.16 -11.20 2.64
N ARG A 195 -4.86 -9.91 2.46
CA ARG A 195 -3.85 -9.45 1.49
C ARG A 195 -2.47 -10.00 1.83
N GLU A 196 -2.08 -9.97 3.11
CA GLU A 196 -0.78 -10.47 3.57
C GLU A 196 -0.64 -11.98 3.34
N PHE A 197 -1.71 -12.73 3.58
CA PHE A 197 -1.75 -14.15 3.25
C PHE A 197 -1.54 -14.38 1.74
N LEU A 198 -2.23 -13.64 0.87
CA LEU A 198 -2.11 -13.80 -0.58
C LEU A 198 -0.72 -13.40 -1.11
N LEU A 199 -0.10 -12.37 -0.54
CA LEU A 199 1.21 -11.89 -0.96
C LEU A 199 2.35 -12.75 -0.43
N ASN A 200 2.25 -13.24 0.81
CA ASN A 200 3.36 -13.90 1.50
C ASN A 200 2.94 -15.24 2.12
N GLY A 201 1.87 -15.25 2.93
CA GLY A 201 1.49 -16.40 3.76
C GLY A 201 1.23 -17.70 3.00
N GLN A 202 0.62 -17.62 1.80
CA GLN A 202 0.33 -18.77 0.96
C GLN A 202 1.60 -19.51 0.52
N PHE A 203 2.71 -18.81 0.33
CA PHE A 203 3.96 -19.42 -0.14
C PHE A 203 4.67 -20.15 0.99
N THR A 204 4.66 -19.56 2.20
CA THR A 204 5.14 -20.22 3.42
C THR A 204 4.33 -21.47 3.72
N ALA A 205 3.00 -21.38 3.64
CA ALA A 205 2.12 -22.51 3.90
C ALA A 205 2.36 -23.66 2.90
N ARG A 206 2.47 -23.36 1.60
CA ARG A 206 2.84 -24.35 0.58
C ARG A 206 4.23 -24.97 0.83
N ALA A 207 5.20 -24.20 1.30
CA ALA A 207 6.53 -24.73 1.64
C ALA A 207 6.49 -25.71 2.83
N LEU A 208 5.63 -25.44 3.82
CA LEU A 208 5.41 -26.37 4.94
C LEU A 208 4.75 -27.67 4.48
N ASP A 209 3.72 -27.57 3.63
CA ASP A 209 3.06 -28.74 3.06
C ASP A 209 4.02 -29.56 2.18
N ALA A 210 4.83 -28.91 1.34
CA ALA A 210 5.85 -29.57 0.53
C ALA A 210 6.90 -30.29 1.38
N LYS A 211 7.34 -29.68 2.49
CA LYS A 211 8.27 -30.31 3.44
C LYS A 211 7.65 -31.52 4.12
N ALA A 212 6.36 -31.46 4.47
CA ALA A 212 5.64 -32.57 5.09
C ALA A 212 5.39 -33.73 4.12
N ALA A 213 5.22 -33.43 2.83
CA ALA A 213 5.06 -34.43 1.77
C ALA A 213 6.37 -35.08 1.33
N ALA A 214 7.53 -34.49 1.64
CA ALA A 214 8.82 -35.05 1.29
C ALA A 214 9.04 -36.39 2.02
N PRO A 215 9.41 -37.47 1.31
CA PRO A 215 9.74 -38.74 1.96
C PRO A 215 10.91 -38.52 2.92
N ALA A 216 10.85 -39.15 4.11
CA ALA A 216 11.95 -39.11 5.06
C ALA A 216 13.23 -39.54 4.35
N ALA A 217 14.25 -38.66 4.34
CA ALA A 217 15.57 -39.03 3.86
C ALA A 217 15.98 -40.32 4.58
N PRO A 218 16.49 -41.35 3.88
CA PRO A 218 16.94 -42.55 4.54
C PRO A 218 17.97 -42.14 5.59
N ALA A 219 17.72 -42.51 6.86
CA ALA A 219 18.67 -42.32 7.93
C ALA A 219 20.02 -42.85 7.44
N ALA A 220 21.02 -41.97 7.34
CA ALA A 220 22.36 -42.34 6.88
C ALA A 220 22.80 -43.59 7.65
N ALA A 221 23.05 -44.67 6.92
CA ALA A 221 23.56 -45.90 7.47
C ALA A 221 24.91 -45.60 8.13
N ALA A 222 24.89 -45.52 9.46
CA ALA A 222 26.08 -45.67 10.27
C ALA A 222 26.45 -47.15 10.23
N ASP A 223 27.26 -47.55 9.25
CA ASP A 223 28.10 -48.76 9.31
C ASP A 223 29.05 -48.78 8.09
N ALA A 224 30.32 -48.42 8.33
CA ALA A 224 31.43 -48.79 7.46
C ALA A 224 32.65 -49.11 8.36
N PRO A 225 33.22 -50.34 8.31
CA PRO A 225 34.44 -50.65 9.03
C PRO A 225 35.67 -50.19 8.23
N ALA A 226 36.71 -49.84 8.97
CA ALA A 226 38.03 -49.48 8.45
C ALA A 226 38.73 -50.66 7.75
N ALA A 227 39.38 -50.39 6.61
CA ALA A 227 40.49 -51.21 6.13
C ALA A 227 41.44 -50.38 5.23
N SER A 228 42.68 -50.30 5.69
CA SER A 228 43.88 -49.72 5.09
C SER A 228 44.52 -50.61 4.02
N GLY A 229 45.17 -50.02 3.00
CA GLY A 229 46.20 -50.69 2.20
C GLY A 229 46.54 -50.02 0.85
N GLN A 230 47.71 -49.40 0.74
CA GLN A 230 48.47 -49.22 -0.52
C GLN A 230 49.45 -50.42 -0.71
N PRO A 231 49.95 -50.71 -1.94
CA PRO A 231 51.23 -50.14 -2.46
C PRO A 231 51.15 -49.72 -3.95
N GLU A 232 51.79 -48.63 -4.42
CA GLU A 232 53.18 -48.45 -4.93
C GLU A 232 53.57 -49.25 -6.21
N GLY A 233 54.08 -48.53 -7.24
CA GLY A 233 54.80 -49.10 -8.39
C GLY A 233 54.94 -48.14 -9.59
N ALA A 234 56.16 -47.62 -9.81
CA ALA A 234 56.52 -46.52 -10.71
C ALA A 234 56.93 -46.92 -12.15
N ALA A 235 56.85 -45.97 -13.12
CA ALA A 235 57.89 -45.67 -14.13
C ALA A 235 57.49 -44.50 -15.09
N ALA A 236 58.44 -43.63 -15.43
CA ALA A 236 58.36 -42.43 -16.29
C ALA A 236 59.36 -42.56 -17.49
N PRO A 237 59.71 -41.51 -18.29
CA PRO A 237 59.00 -40.69 -19.32
C PRO A 237 59.83 -40.65 -20.66
N PRO A 238 60.00 -39.58 -21.51
CA PRO A 238 59.29 -38.30 -21.76
C PRO A 238 59.10 -37.89 -23.27
N ALA A 239 58.37 -36.78 -23.52
CA ALA A 239 58.64 -35.66 -24.49
C ALA A 239 57.33 -34.94 -24.87
N ALA A 240 57.06 -33.72 -24.37
CA ALA A 240 57.39 -32.40 -24.93
C ALA A 240 56.29 -31.78 -25.82
N VAL A 241 55.77 -30.62 -25.39
CA VAL A 241 55.55 -29.34 -26.11
C VAL A 241 54.27 -28.61 -25.62
N ALA A 242 54.56 -27.49 -24.93
CA ALA A 242 53.97 -26.14 -24.91
C ALA A 242 52.45 -25.83 -25.06
N GLU A 243 52.12 -24.76 -24.30
CA GLU A 243 51.08 -23.72 -24.43
C GLU A 243 49.74 -23.86 -23.67
N ASP A 244 49.55 -22.88 -22.77
CA ASP A 244 48.35 -22.48 -22.01
C ASP A 244 47.36 -21.76 -22.98
N PRO A 245 46.02 -21.81 -22.80
CA PRO A 245 45.41 -21.09 -21.68
C PRO A 245 44.20 -21.79 -20.99
N ALA A 246 44.11 -21.56 -19.68
CA ALA A 246 42.91 -21.44 -18.85
C ALA A 246 41.99 -22.68 -18.68
N PRO A 247 41.93 -23.29 -17.48
CA PRO A 247 40.93 -24.29 -17.16
C PRO A 247 39.68 -23.67 -16.52
N VAL A 248 38.53 -24.03 -17.10
CA VAL A 248 37.25 -24.09 -16.41
C VAL A 248 37.33 -25.22 -15.37
N LEU A 249 37.24 -24.89 -14.09
CA LEU A 249 37.03 -25.82 -12.97
C LEU A 249 36.07 -25.10 -12.00
N ALA A 250 34.81 -25.49 -11.81
CA ALA A 250 34.41 -26.72 -11.14
C ALA A 250 35.31 -27.00 -9.92
N ALA A 251 35.05 -26.32 -8.81
CA ALA A 251 35.62 -26.62 -7.51
C ALA A 251 34.51 -26.86 -6.49
N THR A 252 34.26 -28.14 -6.26
CA THR A 252 33.84 -28.70 -4.98
C THR A 252 34.70 -28.15 -3.84
N GLY A 253 34.11 -27.88 -2.68
CA GLY A 253 34.88 -27.57 -1.48
C GLY A 253 34.02 -27.12 -0.31
N SER A 254 33.32 -28.07 0.31
CA SER A 254 32.78 -27.91 1.66
C SER A 254 33.94 -27.90 2.67
N SER A 255 33.97 -26.92 3.57
CA SER A 255 33.90 -27.15 5.01
C SER A 255 34.41 -25.93 5.77
N ALA A 256 33.57 -25.40 6.65
CA ALA A 256 34.03 -24.58 7.76
C ALA A 256 33.18 -24.90 8.98
N ALA A 257 33.88 -25.15 10.06
CA ALA A 257 33.42 -25.58 11.36
C ALA A 257 32.50 -24.56 12.06
N ALA A 258 31.67 -25.08 12.98
CA ALA A 258 30.93 -24.30 13.98
C ALA A 258 31.91 -23.62 14.99
N PRO A 259 31.47 -22.63 15.81
CA PRO A 259 30.65 -22.95 16.98
C PRO A 259 29.60 -21.88 17.41
N LEU A 260 28.87 -22.28 18.46
CA LEU A 260 27.76 -21.67 19.20
C LEU A 260 27.96 -20.25 19.78
N ALA A 261 26.81 -19.66 20.17
CA ALA A 261 26.54 -18.49 21.03
C ALA A 261 26.27 -17.18 20.24
N VAL A 262 25.26 -16.34 20.50
CA VAL A 262 24.62 -15.89 21.75
C VAL A 262 23.19 -15.38 21.46
N LEU A 263 22.33 -15.43 22.48
CA LEU A 263 21.00 -14.82 22.63
C LEU A 263 20.88 -13.36 22.14
N ALA A 264 19.70 -13.00 21.60
CA ALA A 264 18.86 -11.92 22.15
C ALA A 264 17.50 -11.87 21.43
N ALA A 265 16.46 -12.31 22.13
CA ALA A 265 15.09 -11.94 21.85
C ALA A 265 14.82 -10.56 22.46
N THR A 266 14.28 -9.62 21.68
CA THR A 266 13.62 -8.42 22.20
C THR A 266 12.34 -8.16 21.43
N ALA A 267 11.26 -8.79 21.90
CA ALA A 267 9.91 -8.31 21.66
C ALA A 267 9.65 -7.16 22.64
N VAL A 268 9.50 -5.94 22.14
CA VAL A 268 9.02 -4.79 22.92
C VAL A 268 7.53 -4.65 22.67
N LEU A 269 6.74 -5.20 23.59
CA LEU A 269 5.32 -4.92 23.77
C LEU A 269 5.15 -4.40 25.20
N THR A 270 4.89 -3.11 25.36
CA THR A 270 4.21 -2.59 26.55
C THR A 270 3.19 -1.56 26.12
N GLY A 271 1.97 -2.04 25.88
CA GLY A 271 0.78 -1.21 25.87
C GLY A 271 0.37 -0.89 27.30
N ILE A 272 0.09 0.39 27.56
CA ILE A 272 -0.62 0.85 28.75
C ILE A 272 -2.12 0.84 28.39
N GLY A 273 -2.82 -0.23 28.77
CA GLY A 273 -4.28 -0.27 28.79
C GLY A 273 -4.79 0.13 30.17
N LEU A 274 -5.32 1.35 30.31
CA LEU A 274 -5.99 1.79 31.53
C LEU A 274 -7.51 1.65 31.34
N VAL A 275 -8.05 0.53 31.84
CA VAL A 275 -9.50 0.27 31.92
C VAL A 275 -10.04 0.91 33.19
N VAL A 276 -10.83 1.97 33.05
CA VAL A 276 -11.60 2.57 34.15
C VAL A 276 -12.88 1.77 34.38
N LEU A 277 -12.91 1.01 35.47
CA LEU A 277 -14.12 0.41 36.04
C LEU A 277 -14.90 1.47 36.84
N ALA A 278 -15.91 2.08 36.22
CA ALA A 278 -16.90 2.88 36.94
C ALA A 278 -18.10 1.99 37.30
N ARG A 279 -18.15 1.53 38.56
CA ARG A 279 -19.37 0.98 39.15
C ARG A 279 -19.46 1.40 40.61
N ARG A 280 -20.32 2.38 40.92
CA ARG A 280 -21.01 2.41 42.22
C ARG A 280 -22.32 3.19 42.17
N ARG A 281 -23.36 2.43 42.56
CA ARG A 281 -24.76 2.79 42.81
C ARG A 281 -24.89 3.90 43.86
N ARG A 282 -25.86 4.79 43.67
CA ARG A 282 -26.67 5.37 44.76
C ARG A 282 -28.11 5.57 44.28
N LYS A 283 -29.05 4.89 44.95
CA LYS A 283 -30.41 5.34 45.27
C LYS A 283 -31.02 4.27 46.19
N ALA A 284 -31.00 4.57 47.49
CA ALA A 284 -32.10 4.29 48.39
C ALA A 284 -32.69 5.66 48.73
#